data_AF-A0A6M0SZQ6-F1
#
_entry.id   AF-A0A6M0SZQ6-F1
#
_cell.length_a   1.000
_cell.length_b   1.000
_cell.length_c   1.000
_cell.angle_alpha   90.00
_cell.angle_beta   90.00
_cell.angle_gamma   90.00
#
_symmetry.space_group_name_H-M   'P 1'
#
loop_
_entity.id
_entity.type
_entity.pdbx_description
1 polymer ?
#
loop_
_entity_poly.entity_id
_entity_poly.type
_entity_poly.pdbx_seq_one_letter_code
_entity_poly.pdbx_strand_id
1 'polypeptide(L)'
;MVVQMKNIPNLITMIRILGITVLVFIRPFSEIFFIIYLICGISDILDGMIARKMNLVSKKGQVLDSIADFFMFIVFLFIFTSNFKIHLLAIYWVAIIAVIRLTSLGIGFLHYKQLTFLHTYANKLTGIVLFCFPFMYVVLGLYTTTILVCFIASISAVEELIINTISKQLCRDIKSIFSL
;
A
#
# COMPACT_ATOMS: atom_id res chain seq x y z
N MET A 1 -17.01 -27.34 -14.69
CA MET A 1 -15.61 -26.88 -14.71
C MET A 1 -15.16 -26.80 -13.25
N VAL A 2 -14.44 -27.80 -12.75
CA VAL A 2 -14.07 -27.90 -11.34
C VAL A 2 -12.98 -26.87 -11.07
N VAL A 3 -13.33 -25.74 -10.45
CA VAL A 3 -12.34 -24.85 -9.85
C VAL A 3 -11.63 -25.69 -8.78
N GLN A 4 -10.43 -26.17 -9.08
CA GLN A 4 -9.63 -26.89 -8.08
C GLN A 4 -9.52 -26.01 -6.84
N MET A 5 -9.85 -26.54 -5.66
CA MET A 5 -9.85 -25.77 -4.39
C MET A 5 -8.54 -25.03 -4.13
N LYS A 6 -7.44 -25.44 -4.78
CA LYS A 6 -6.14 -24.75 -4.81
C LYS A 6 -6.16 -23.33 -5.42
N ASN A 7 -7.20 -22.97 -6.18
CA ASN A 7 -7.30 -21.68 -6.89
C ASN A 7 -8.25 -20.69 -6.22
N ILE A 8 -8.85 -21.01 -5.06
CA ILE A 8 -9.78 -20.09 -4.39
C ILE A 8 -9.11 -18.73 -4.09
N PRO A 9 -7.89 -18.67 -3.52
CA PRO A 9 -7.21 -17.38 -3.33
C PRO A 9 -7.01 -16.63 -4.65
N ASN A 10 -6.56 -17.33 -5.70
CA ASN A 10 -6.33 -16.73 -7.01
C ASN A 10 -7.61 -16.16 -7.65
N LEU A 11 -8.76 -16.81 -7.43
CA LEU A 11 -10.05 -16.33 -7.91
C LEU A 11 -10.45 -15.04 -7.20
N ILE A 12 -10.21 -14.96 -5.88
CA ILE A 12 -10.47 -13.74 -5.10
C ILE A 12 -9.59 -12.60 -5.60
N THR A 13 -8.29 -12.83 -5.82
CA THR A 13 -7.38 -11.83 -6.40
C THR A 13 -7.83 -11.40 -7.81
N MET A 14 -8.35 -12.32 -8.64
CA MET A 14 -8.86 -11.98 -9.96
C MET A 14 -10.14 -11.10 -9.89
N ILE A 15 -11.04 -11.41 -8.96
CA ILE A 15 -12.23 -10.58 -8.68
C ILE A 15 -11.79 -9.19 -8.19
N ARG A 16 -10.75 -9.10 -7.36
CA ARG A 16 -10.15 -7.84 -6.90
C ARG A 16 -9.70 -6.98 -8.09
N ILE A 17 -8.95 -7.55 -9.04
CA ILE A 17 -8.51 -6.83 -10.25
C ILE A 17 -9.70 -6.29 -11.05
N LEU A 18 -10.75 -7.11 -11.23
CA LEU A 18 -11.97 -6.66 -11.91
C LEU A 18 -12.66 -5.52 -11.15
N GLY A 19 -12.81 -5.64 -9.82
CA GLY A 19 -13.38 -4.60 -8.98
C GLY A 19 -12.60 -3.29 -9.04
N ILE A 20 -11.27 -3.36 -8.99
CA ILE A 20 -10.37 -2.20 -9.15
C ILE A 20 -10.57 -1.54 -10.53
N THR A 21 -10.67 -2.33 -11.59
CA THR A 21 -10.88 -1.81 -12.95
C THR A 21 -12.23 -1.10 -13.06
N VAL A 22 -13.26 -1.64 -12.42
CA VAL A 22 -14.61 -1.04 -12.36
C VAL A 22 -14.58 0.31 -11.64
N LEU A 23 -13.74 0.50 -10.61
CA LEU A 23 -13.63 1.78 -9.90
C LEU A 23 -13.24 2.95 -10.80
N VAL A 24 -12.53 2.72 -11.91
CA VAL A 24 -12.14 3.77 -12.87
C VAL A 24 -13.37 4.38 -13.56
N PHE A 25 -14.42 3.58 -13.79
CA PHE A 25 -15.62 4.00 -14.51
C PHE A 25 -16.71 4.55 -13.59
N ILE A 26 -16.53 4.43 -12.27
CA ILE A 26 -17.50 4.89 -11.29
C ILE A 26 -17.14 6.30 -10.85
N ARG A 27 -18.17 7.12 -10.58
CA ARG A 27 -17.97 8.45 -10.00
C ARG A 27 -17.15 8.32 -8.69
N PRO A 28 -15.95 8.93 -8.62
CA PRO A 28 -15.11 8.85 -7.43
C PRO A 28 -15.84 9.36 -6.20
N PHE A 29 -15.61 8.70 -5.05
CA PHE A 29 -16.20 9.05 -3.75
C PHE A 29 -17.74 9.00 -3.67
N SER A 30 -18.40 8.34 -4.63
CA SER A 30 -19.82 7.99 -4.51
C SER A 30 -20.05 6.82 -3.54
N GLU A 31 -21.28 6.59 -3.09
CA GLU A 31 -21.63 5.45 -2.24
C GLU A 31 -21.22 4.11 -2.88
N ILE A 32 -21.48 3.96 -4.18
CA ILE A 32 -21.13 2.77 -4.97
C ILE A 32 -19.60 2.59 -5.04
N PHE A 33 -18.86 3.69 -5.19
CA PHE A 33 -17.40 3.68 -5.15
C PHE A 33 -16.89 3.10 -3.84
N PHE A 34 -17.41 3.56 -2.70
CA PHE A 34 -17.00 3.06 -1.38
C PHE A 34 -17.33 1.59 -1.15
N ILE A 35 -18.50 1.13 -1.63
CA ILE A 35 -18.88 -0.28 -1.51
C ILE A 35 -17.88 -1.17 -2.26
N ILE A 36 -17.59 -0.85 -3.52
CA ILE A 36 -16.66 -1.65 -4.33
C ILE A 36 -15.24 -1.55 -3.80
N TYR A 37 -14.83 -0.35 -3.37
CA TYR A 37 -13.53 -0.10 -2.74
C TYR A 37 -13.33 -0.99 -1.50
N LEU A 38 -14.32 -1.03 -0.60
CA LEU A 38 -14.26 -1.87 0.60
C LEU A 38 -14.24 -3.35 0.25
N ILE A 39 -15.05 -3.79 -0.71
CA ILE A 39 -15.03 -5.19 -1.17
C ILE A 39 -13.64 -5.56 -1.69
N CYS A 40 -13.00 -4.69 -2.48
CA CYS A 40 -11.65 -4.91 -2.98
C CYS A 40 -10.62 -4.99 -1.83
N GLY A 41 -10.67 -4.07 -0.86
CA GLY A 41 -9.75 -4.10 0.28
C GLY A 41 -9.95 -5.31 1.20
N ILE A 42 -11.20 -5.71 1.44
CA ILE A 42 -11.51 -6.91 2.24
C ILE A 42 -11.05 -8.16 1.49
N SER A 43 -11.20 -8.20 0.16
CA SER A 43 -10.80 -9.35 -0.66
C SER A 43 -9.30 -9.66 -0.56
N ASP A 44 -8.45 -8.62 -0.40
CA ASP A 44 -7.00 -8.75 -0.18
C ASP A 44 -6.62 -9.34 1.17
N ILE A 45 -7.39 -9.01 2.20
CA ILE A 45 -7.17 -9.63 3.50
C ILE A 45 -7.62 -11.10 3.45
N LEU A 46 -8.74 -11.36 2.79
CA LEU A 46 -9.34 -12.69 2.70
C LEU A 46 -8.50 -13.67 1.87
N ASP A 47 -7.99 -13.28 0.69
CA ASP A 47 -7.19 -14.19 -0.14
C ASP A 47 -5.90 -14.63 0.58
N GLY A 48 -5.19 -13.71 1.23
CA GLY A 48 -4.00 -13.99 2.03
C GLY A 48 -4.30 -14.78 3.30
N MET A 49 -5.45 -14.55 3.96
CA MET A 49 -5.89 -15.36 5.10
C MET A 49 -6.24 -16.79 4.69
N ILE A 50 -6.99 -16.97 3.61
CA ILE A 50 -7.41 -18.29 3.11
C ILE A 50 -6.19 -19.08 2.62
N ALA A 51 -5.29 -18.45 1.86
CA ALA A 51 -4.07 -19.09 1.38
C ALA A 51 -3.21 -19.63 2.54
N ARG A 52 -3.08 -18.87 3.64
CA ARG A 52 -2.33 -19.30 4.83
C ARG A 52 -3.04 -20.39 5.61
N LYS A 53 -4.34 -20.23 5.90
CA LYS A 53 -5.10 -21.22 6.69
C LYS A 53 -5.21 -22.57 5.99
N MET A 54 -5.31 -22.58 4.66
CA MET A 54 -5.44 -23.80 3.88
C MET A 54 -4.11 -24.37 3.37
N ASN A 55 -2.96 -23.76 3.74
CA ASN A 55 -1.64 -24.11 3.19
C ASN A 55 -1.60 -24.12 1.65
N LEU A 56 -2.34 -23.18 1.03
CA LEU A 56 -2.47 -23.01 -0.42
C LEU A 56 -1.56 -21.90 -0.98
N VAL A 57 -0.53 -21.52 -0.23
CA VAL A 57 0.45 -20.52 -0.66
C VAL A 57 1.17 -21.04 -1.90
N SER A 58 1.09 -20.31 -3.02
CA SER A 58 1.71 -20.68 -4.28
C SER A 58 2.47 -19.52 -4.90
N LYS A 59 3.56 -19.81 -5.62
CA LYS A 59 4.33 -18.79 -6.34
C LYS A 59 3.48 -18.02 -7.35
N LYS A 60 2.54 -18.71 -8.02
CA LYS A 60 1.61 -18.10 -8.97
C LYS A 60 0.65 -17.11 -8.29
N GLY A 61 0.11 -17.48 -7.13
CA GLY A 61 -0.75 -16.61 -6.34
C GLY A 61 -0.02 -15.35 -5.88
N GLN A 62 1.23 -15.49 -5.39
CA GLN A 62 2.06 -14.34 -5.00
C GLN A 62 2.32 -13.37 -6.15
N VAL A 63 2.59 -13.89 -7.36
CA VAL A 63 2.78 -13.04 -8.55
C VAL A 63 1.47 -12.34 -8.93
N LEU A 64 0.33 -13.04 -8.87
CA LEU A 64 -0.97 -12.47 -9.19
C LEU A 64 -1.35 -11.35 -8.20
N ASP A 65 -1.05 -11.56 -6.92
CA ASP A 65 -1.25 -10.60 -5.83
C ASP A 65 -0.43 -9.32 -6.08
N SER A 66 0.87 -9.46 -6.38
CA SER A 66 1.73 -8.33 -6.75
C SER A 66 1.23 -7.56 -7.98
N ILE A 67 0.66 -8.27 -8.97
CA ILE A 67 0.04 -7.63 -10.14
C ILE A 67 -1.20 -6.85 -9.70
N ALA A 68 -2.09 -7.45 -8.91
CA ALA A 68 -3.30 -6.79 -8.43
C ALA A 68 -2.99 -5.53 -7.61
N ASP A 69 -1.95 -5.57 -6.77
CA ASP A 69 -1.50 -4.42 -5.99
C ASP A 69 -0.96 -3.30 -6.89
N PHE A 70 -0.22 -3.65 -7.94
CA PHE A 70 0.26 -2.68 -8.92
C PHE A 70 -0.90 -2.03 -9.70
N PHE A 71 -1.92 -2.82 -10.09
CA PHE A 71 -3.13 -2.28 -10.70
C PHE A 71 -3.88 -1.35 -9.76
N MET A 72 -4.03 -1.72 -8.48
CA MET A 72 -4.64 -0.88 -7.46
C MET A 72 -3.91 0.46 -7.32
N PHE A 73 -2.58 0.42 -7.27
CA PHE A 73 -1.75 1.61 -7.22
C PHE A 73 -1.97 2.53 -8.43
N ILE A 74 -1.94 1.99 -9.66
CA ILE A 74 -2.16 2.79 -10.88
C ILE A 74 -3.55 3.42 -10.90
N VAL A 75 -4.59 2.62 -10.61
CA VAL A 75 -5.97 3.11 -10.65
C VAL A 75 -6.19 4.21 -9.61
N PHE A 76 -5.65 4.04 -8.41
CA PHE A 76 -5.74 5.09 -7.38
C PHE A 76 -4.97 6.32 -7.80
N LEU A 77 -3.74 6.18 -8.29
CA LEU A 77 -2.96 7.32 -8.79
C LEU A 77 -3.75 8.08 -9.88
N PHE A 78 -4.37 7.37 -10.82
CA PHE A 78 -5.22 7.97 -11.84
C PHE A 78 -6.42 8.72 -11.26
N ILE A 79 -7.19 8.07 -10.37
CA ILE A 79 -8.35 8.69 -9.72
C ILE A 79 -7.91 9.93 -8.93
N PHE A 80 -6.81 9.84 -8.18
CA PHE A 80 -6.32 10.95 -7.38
C PHE A 80 -5.85 12.12 -8.27
N THR A 81 -4.97 11.87 -9.24
CA THR A 81 -4.44 12.92 -10.11
C THR A 81 -5.52 13.58 -10.98
N SER A 82 -6.53 12.82 -11.42
CA SER A 82 -7.59 13.37 -12.28
C SER A 82 -8.65 14.17 -11.51
N ASN A 83 -8.89 13.87 -10.23
CA ASN A 83 -9.99 14.47 -9.47
C ASN A 83 -9.53 15.52 -8.46
N PHE A 84 -8.25 15.53 -8.08
CA PHE A 84 -7.72 16.49 -7.12
C PHE A 84 -6.89 17.56 -7.79
N LYS A 85 -7.27 18.82 -7.54
CA LYS A 85 -6.34 19.95 -7.66
C LYS A 85 -5.43 19.93 -6.44
N ILE A 86 -4.38 19.13 -6.52
CA ILE A 86 -3.40 18.98 -5.45
C ILE A 86 -2.67 20.32 -5.30
N HIS A 87 -2.65 20.86 -4.09
CA HIS A 87 -1.92 22.08 -3.80
C HIS A 87 -0.41 21.86 -4.00
N LEU A 88 0.30 22.82 -4.59
CA LEU A 88 1.74 22.72 -4.86
C LEU A 88 2.55 22.29 -3.63
N LEU A 89 2.21 22.83 -2.45
CA LEU A 89 2.82 22.45 -1.16
C LEU A 89 2.71 20.94 -0.87
N ALA A 90 1.57 20.32 -1.15
CA ALA A 90 1.40 18.89 -0.94
C ALA A 90 2.27 18.06 -1.90
N ILE A 91 2.42 18.51 -3.15
CA ILE A 91 3.30 17.87 -4.13
C ILE A 91 4.75 17.93 -3.65
N TYR A 92 5.23 19.11 -3.22
CA TYR A 92 6.58 19.25 -2.69
C TYR A 92 6.81 18.38 -1.44
N TRP A 93 5.82 18.28 -0.55
CA TRP A 93 5.94 17.45 0.64
C TRP A 93 6.03 15.96 0.30
N VAL A 94 5.16 15.46 -0.59
CA VAL A 94 5.22 14.07 -1.08
C VAL A 94 6.54 13.81 -1.79
N ALA A 95 7.05 14.76 -2.59
CA ALA A 95 8.35 14.65 -3.24
C ALA A 95 9.51 14.54 -2.22
N ILE A 96 9.49 15.33 -1.15
CA ILE A 96 10.48 15.24 -0.06
C ILE A 96 10.43 13.86 0.60
N ILE A 97 9.23 13.35 0.92
CA ILE A 97 9.06 12.01 1.50
C ILE A 97 9.60 10.94 0.55
N ALA A 98 9.32 11.05 -0.75
CA ALA A 98 9.83 10.13 -1.76
C ALA A 98 11.36 10.16 -1.84
N VAL A 99 11.98 11.35 -1.81
CA VAL A 99 13.44 11.49 -1.76
C VAL A 99 14.01 10.81 -0.52
N ILE A 100 13.43 11.03 0.66
CA ILE A 100 13.88 10.38 1.91
C ILE A 100 13.79 8.85 1.82
N ARG A 101 12.72 8.31 1.22
CA ARG A 101 12.59 6.86 1.01
C ARG A 101 13.61 6.33 -0.01
N LEU A 102 13.85 7.06 -1.10
CA LEU A 102 14.84 6.67 -2.10
C LEU A 102 16.26 6.70 -1.54
N THR A 103 16.60 7.70 -0.73
CA THR A 103 17.92 7.75 -0.06
C THR A 103 18.05 6.62 0.96
N SER A 104 17.00 6.33 1.73
CA SER A 104 16.96 5.18 2.64
C SER A 104 17.19 3.85 1.92
N LEU A 105 16.48 3.62 0.80
CA LEU A 105 16.68 2.45 -0.05
C LEU A 105 18.08 2.39 -0.66
N GLY A 106 18.64 3.53 -1.07
CA GLY A 106 20.00 3.62 -1.60
C GLY A 106 21.06 3.27 -0.56
N ILE A 107 20.92 3.78 0.67
CA ILE A 107 21.81 3.46 1.80
C ILE A 107 21.72 1.97 2.12
N GLY A 108 20.50 1.41 2.22
CA GLY A 108 20.31 -0.01 2.43
C GLY A 108 20.92 -0.86 1.29
N PHE A 109 20.74 -0.44 0.04
CA PHE A 109 21.33 -1.15 -1.10
C PHE A 109 22.87 -1.13 -1.07
N LEU A 110 23.48 0.01 -0.73
CA LEU A 110 24.94 0.12 -0.61
C LEU A 110 25.48 -0.73 0.55
N HIS A 111 24.77 -0.78 1.68
CA HIS A 111 25.21 -1.50 2.87
C HIS A 111 25.02 -3.02 2.73
N TYR A 112 23.89 -3.47 2.20
CA TYR A 112 23.52 -4.89 2.19
C TYR A 112 23.58 -5.55 0.80
N LYS A 113 23.90 -4.79 -0.25
CA LYS A 113 23.90 -5.23 -1.67
C LYS A 113 22.59 -5.89 -2.11
N GLN A 114 21.48 -5.57 -1.43
CA GLN A 114 20.17 -6.12 -1.67
C GLN A 114 19.10 -5.06 -1.37
N LEU A 115 17.98 -5.10 -2.11
CA LEU A 115 16.88 -4.16 -1.90
C LEU A 115 16.25 -4.37 -0.52
N THR A 116 16.32 -3.32 0.31
CA THR A 116 15.88 -3.32 1.71
C THR A 116 14.45 -2.85 1.85
N PHE A 117 13.50 -3.72 1.53
CA PHE A 117 12.09 -3.45 1.84
C PHE A 117 11.81 -3.78 3.32
N LEU A 118 11.99 -2.78 4.19
CA LEU A 118 11.73 -2.90 5.63
C LEU A 118 10.22 -2.86 5.90
N HIS A 119 9.70 -3.90 6.56
CA HIS A 119 8.28 -4.01 6.92
C HIS A 119 8.03 -3.53 8.36
N THR A 120 8.34 -2.26 8.64
CA THR A 120 8.16 -1.66 9.97
C THR A 120 6.69 -1.47 10.34
N TYR A 121 6.39 -1.35 11.63
CA TYR A 121 5.04 -1.00 12.09
C TYR A 121 4.57 0.35 11.52
N ALA A 122 5.45 1.35 11.35
CA ALA A 122 5.04 2.61 10.72
C ALA A 122 4.71 2.46 9.22
N ASN A 123 5.41 1.58 8.49
CA ASN A 123 5.06 1.28 7.09
C ASN A 123 3.69 0.59 6.98
N LYS A 124 3.34 -0.28 7.95
CA LYS A 124 1.98 -0.84 8.03
C LYS A 124 0.93 0.22 8.37
N LEU A 125 1.24 1.11 9.32
CA LEU A 125 0.33 2.16 9.73
C LEU A 125 0.09 3.17 8.60
N THR A 126 1.13 3.59 7.88
CA THR A 126 0.99 4.44 6.69
C THR A 126 0.14 3.78 5.61
N GLY A 127 0.30 2.48 5.37
CA GLY A 127 -0.55 1.71 4.46
C GLY A 127 -2.03 1.75 4.86
N ILE A 128 -2.34 1.52 6.14
CA ILE A 128 -3.71 1.60 6.66
C ILE A 128 -4.28 3.01 6.52
N VAL A 129 -3.50 4.03 6.85
CA VAL A 129 -3.92 5.44 6.73
C VAL A 129 -4.17 5.82 5.26
N LEU A 130 -3.33 5.37 4.34
CA LEU A 130 -3.52 5.54 2.89
C LEU A 130 -4.78 4.82 2.40
N PHE A 131 -5.06 3.62 2.89
CA PHE A 131 -6.30 2.91 2.59
C PHE A 131 -7.54 3.63 3.15
N CYS A 132 -7.43 4.24 4.34
CA CYS A 132 -8.51 5.05 4.91
C CYS A 132 -8.66 6.43 4.26
N PHE A 133 -7.74 6.84 3.38
CA PHE A 133 -7.73 8.18 2.78
C PHE A 133 -9.06 8.57 2.12
N PRO A 134 -9.71 7.74 1.27
CA PRO A 134 -10.96 8.12 0.62
C PRO A 134 -12.08 8.46 1.61
N PHE A 135 -12.14 7.75 2.75
CA PHE A 135 -13.13 8.00 3.80
C PHE A 135 -12.82 9.29 4.56
N MET A 136 -11.57 9.46 4.97
CA MET A 136 -11.14 10.66 5.66
C MET A 136 -11.35 11.90 4.77
N TYR A 137 -11.15 11.77 3.46
CA TYR A 137 -11.31 12.87 2.51
C TYR A 137 -12.74 13.40 2.50
N VAL A 138 -13.73 12.51 2.50
CA VAL A 138 -15.15 12.90 2.50
C VAL A 138 -15.55 13.58 3.81
N VAL A 139 -14.95 13.18 4.95
CA VAL A 139 -15.31 13.72 6.27
C VAL A 139 -14.54 15.01 6.62
N LEU A 140 -13.23 15.06 6.35
CA LEU A 140 -12.32 16.11 6.83
C LEU A 140 -11.87 17.09 5.72
N GLY A 141 -12.14 16.77 4.46
CA GLY A 141 -11.69 17.53 3.29
C GLY A 141 -10.22 17.29 2.93
N LEU A 142 -9.86 17.65 1.68
CA LEU A 142 -8.55 17.34 1.08
C LEU A 142 -7.35 17.87 1.88
N TYR A 143 -7.45 19.10 2.39
CA TYR A 143 -6.32 19.77 3.04
C TYR A 143 -5.93 19.06 4.34
N THR A 144 -6.91 18.83 5.21
CA THR A 144 -6.73 18.17 6.50
C THR A 144 -6.22 16.74 6.33
N THR A 145 -6.81 15.97 5.41
CA THR A 145 -6.38 14.59 5.17
C THR A 145 -4.97 14.51 4.62
N THR A 146 -4.62 15.38 3.69
CA THR A 146 -3.28 15.41 3.10
C THR A 146 -2.23 15.71 4.15
N ILE A 147 -2.47 16.67 5.06
CA ILE A 147 -1.55 16.97 6.16
C ILE A 147 -1.37 15.76 7.09
N LEU A 148 -2.47 15.12 7.49
CA LEU A 148 -2.40 13.95 8.37
C LEU A 148 -1.61 12.80 7.74
N VAL A 149 -1.90 12.48 6.47
CA VAL A 149 -1.21 11.41 5.74
C VAL A 149 0.27 11.75 5.53
N CYS A 150 0.59 12.97 5.10
CA CYS A 150 1.98 13.40 4.90
C CYS A 150 2.78 13.41 6.21
N PHE A 151 2.16 13.81 7.33
CA PHE A 151 2.81 13.81 8.63
C PHE A 151 3.19 12.38 9.07
N ILE A 152 2.23 11.46 9.01
CA ILE A 152 2.45 10.05 9.35
C ILE A 152 3.46 9.40 8.39
N ALA A 153 3.37 9.70 7.09
CA ALA A 153 4.31 9.21 6.08
C ALA A 153 5.74 9.74 6.29
N SER A 154 5.88 10.99 6.74
CA SER A 154 7.18 11.58 7.08
C SER A 154 7.82 10.85 8.26
N ILE A 155 7.07 10.59 9.33
CA ILE A 155 7.54 9.81 10.49
C ILE A 155 8.02 8.43 10.03
N SER A 156 7.22 7.75 9.21
CA SER A 156 7.56 6.43 8.69
C SER A 156 8.81 6.42 7.81
N ALA A 157 8.99 7.43 6.96
CA ALA A 157 10.16 7.54 6.08
C ALA A 157 11.44 7.82 6.88
N VAL A 158 11.35 8.67 7.91
CA VAL A 158 12.45 8.91 8.84
C VAL A 158 12.77 7.65 9.65
N GLU A 159 11.76 6.90 10.09
CA GLU A 159 11.97 5.64 10.81
C GLU A 159 12.80 4.65 9.98
N GLU A 160 12.41 4.48 8.71
CA GLU A 160 13.09 3.60 7.77
C GLU A 160 14.54 4.04 7.51
N LEU A 161 14.77 5.35 7.35
CA LEU A 161 16.11 5.91 7.16
C LEU A 161 17.03 5.65 8.36
N ILE A 162 16.52 5.82 9.58
CA ILE A 162 17.27 5.58 10.82
C ILE A 162 17.65 4.11 10.93
N ILE A 163 16.70 3.20 10.68
CA ILE A 163 16.94 1.75 10.74
C ILE A 163 18.03 1.33 9.76
N ASN A 164 17.97 1.80 8.51
CA ASN A 164 18.99 1.48 7.49
C ASN A 164 20.37 2.08 7.80
N THR A 165 20.42 3.17 8.57
CA THR A 165 21.69 3.81 8.97
C THR A 165 22.33 3.11 10.17
N ILE A 166 21.53 2.63 11.13
CA ILE A 166 22.01 2.06 12.40
C ILE A 166 22.24 0.55 12.29
N SER A 167 21.39 -0.17 11.56
CA SER A 167 21.44 -1.63 11.55
C SER A 167 22.70 -2.15 10.84
N LYS A 168 23.42 -3.07 11.48
CA LYS A 168 24.59 -3.75 10.88
C LYS A 168 24.22 -4.99 10.06
N GLN A 169 22.98 -5.48 10.16
CA GLN A 169 22.48 -6.65 9.45
C GLN A 169 21.07 -6.41 8.90
N LEU A 170 20.78 -6.97 7.73
CA LEU A 170 19.48 -6.84 7.10
C LEU A 170 18.43 -7.76 7.75
N CYS A 171 17.71 -7.26 8.75
CA CYS A 171 16.50 -7.90 9.24
C CYS A 171 15.27 -7.25 8.58
N ARG A 172 14.55 -8.00 7.74
CA ARG A 172 13.37 -7.48 7.01
C ARG A 172 12.12 -7.34 7.89
N ASP A 173 12.07 -8.12 8.97
CA ASP A 173 11.00 -8.14 9.97
C ASP A 173 11.38 -7.37 11.26
N ILE A 174 11.97 -6.18 11.12
CA ILE A 174 12.18 -5.31 12.29
C ILE A 174 10.84 -4.66 12.65
N LYS A 175 10.43 -4.84 13.90
CA LYS A 175 9.16 -4.34 14.43
C LYS A 175 9.14 -2.81 14.44
N SER A 176 10.15 -2.17 15.03
CA SER A 176 10.31 -0.70 15.06
C SER A 176 11.76 -0.34 15.43
N ILE A 177 12.14 0.94 15.37
CA ILE A 177 13.42 1.46 15.90
C ILE A 177 13.68 0.96 17.32
N PHE A 178 12.64 0.82 18.15
CA PHE A 178 12.78 0.37 19.54
C PHE A 178 13.10 -1.13 19.70
N SER A 179 13.16 -1.89 18.60
CA SER A 179 13.57 -3.29 18.59
C SER A 179 14.96 -3.54 17.98
N LEU A 180 15.68 -2.47 17.61
CA LEU A 180 17.10 -2.49 17.29
C LEU A 180 17.93 -2.49 18.59
#